data_AF-A0A4S3JKN2-F1
#
_entry.id   AF-A0A4S3JKN2-F1
#
_cell.length_a   1.000
_cell.length_b   1.000
_cell.length_c   1.000
_cell.angle_alpha   90.00
_cell.angle_beta   90.00
_cell.angle_gamma   90.00
#
_symmetry.space_group_name_H-M   'P 1'
#
loop_
_entity.id
_entity.type
_entity.pdbx_description
1 polymer ?
#
loop_
_entity_poly.entity_id
_entity_poly.type
_entity_poly.pdbx_seq_one_letter_code
_entity_poly.pdbx_strand_id
1 'polypeptide(L)'
;MGHCSGGADAPWNIGAAYLAKVMKNIPAGVPGYNDRYHDAILALLAWTENGTAPDYLVGTKFEDDDRSRAVVRQRPICPYPQRASYVSGDVNVASSWTCTSKN
;
A
#
# COMPACT_ATOMS: atom_id res chain seq x y z
N MET A 1 -3.16 -2.97 9.16
CA MET A 1 -3.18 -1.53 9.51
C MET A 1 -3.87 -1.38 10.84
N GLY A 2 -3.34 -0.53 11.72
CA GLY A 2 -4.02 -0.10 12.95
C GLY A 2 -5.13 0.92 12.67
N HIS A 3 -5.53 1.69 13.68
CA HIS A 3 -6.44 2.82 13.46
C HIS A 3 -5.69 3.95 12.74
N CYS A 4 -6.05 4.17 11.48
CA CYS A 4 -5.51 5.18 10.54
C CYS A 4 -4.02 5.03 10.15
N SER A 5 -3.14 4.52 11.00
CA SER A 5 -1.71 4.36 10.71
C SER A 5 -1.09 3.20 11.48
N GLY A 6 0.11 2.80 11.08
CA GLY A 6 0.87 1.77 11.77
C GLY A 6 0.24 0.38 11.73
N GLY A 7 0.66 -0.45 12.68
CA GLY A 7 0.37 -1.88 12.77
C GLY A 7 1.67 -2.66 12.60
N ALA A 8 2.02 -3.45 13.61
CA ALA A 8 3.31 -4.12 13.82
C ALA A 8 4.18 -4.31 12.56
N ASP A 9 4.18 -5.51 11.98
CA ASP A 9 4.93 -5.85 10.77
C ASP A 9 4.06 -5.87 9.52
N ALA A 10 2.84 -5.34 9.62
CA ALA A 10 1.91 -5.30 8.51
C ALA A 10 2.28 -4.15 7.57
N PRO A 11 2.33 -4.36 6.25
CA PRO A 11 2.45 -3.26 5.31
C PRO A 11 1.18 -2.41 5.38
N TRP A 12 1.32 -1.15 5.81
CA TRP A 12 0.18 -0.32 6.19
C TRP A 12 0.17 1.03 5.47
N ASN A 13 1.30 1.54 4.97
CA ASN A 13 1.34 2.82 4.29
C ASN A 13 0.76 2.67 2.87
N ILE A 14 -0.27 3.45 2.57
CA ILE A 14 -0.96 3.51 1.27
C ILE A 14 -1.04 4.94 0.73
N GLY A 15 -0.18 5.86 1.20
CA GLY A 15 -0.18 7.26 0.75
C GLY A 15 -1.45 8.06 1.07
N ALA A 16 -2.30 7.61 2.02
CA ALA A 16 -3.50 8.36 2.38
C ALA A 16 -3.15 9.74 2.99
N ALA A 17 -4.05 10.73 2.81
CA ALA A 17 -3.79 12.15 3.11
C ALA A 17 -3.20 12.45 4.51
N TYR A 18 -3.63 11.71 5.54
CA TYR A 18 -3.12 11.89 6.91
C TYR A 18 -1.73 11.27 7.14
N LEU A 19 -1.33 10.28 6.34
CA LEU A 19 -0.10 9.52 6.57
C LEU A 19 1.18 10.35 6.38
N ALA A 20 1.12 11.39 5.56
CA ALA A 20 2.20 12.37 5.45
C ALA A 20 2.53 13.08 6.77
N LYS A 21 1.59 13.16 7.72
CA LYS A 21 1.79 13.84 9.01
C LYS A 21 2.26 12.92 10.14
N VAL A 22 2.02 11.62 10.04
CA VAL A 22 2.38 10.64 11.08
C VAL A 22 3.65 9.85 10.77
N MET A 23 4.15 9.97 9.55
CA MET A 23 5.38 9.35 9.11
C MET A 23 6.57 10.29 9.21
N LYS A 24 7.74 9.77 9.57
CA LYS A 24 8.98 10.55 9.62
C LYS A 24 9.49 10.86 8.20
N ASN A 25 10.06 12.04 8.05
CA ASN A 25 11.02 12.42 7.00
C ASN A 25 10.60 12.53 5.52
N ILE A 26 9.33 12.41 5.09
CA ILE A 26 8.93 12.78 3.71
C ILE A 26 7.51 13.38 3.67
N PRO A 27 7.27 14.52 2.98
CA PRO A 27 6.03 15.29 3.13
C PRO A 27 4.82 14.81 2.30
N ALA A 28 4.97 13.89 1.33
CA ALA A 28 3.84 13.46 0.48
C ALA A 28 4.06 12.08 -0.18
N GLY A 29 2.97 11.36 -0.46
CA GLY A 29 2.93 10.08 -1.22
C GLY A 29 3.59 8.87 -0.57
N VAL A 30 4.04 7.91 -1.40
CA VAL A 30 4.86 6.76 -0.99
C VAL A 30 6.24 6.85 -1.68
N PRO A 31 7.35 7.02 -0.93
CA PRO A 31 8.68 7.20 -1.52
C PRO A 31 9.09 6.00 -2.37
N GLY A 32 9.65 6.26 -3.54
CA GLY A 32 9.99 5.21 -4.53
C GLY A 32 8.79 4.72 -5.36
N TYR A 33 7.56 5.10 -5.01
CA TYR A 33 6.33 4.67 -5.68
C TYR A 33 5.38 5.85 -5.89
N ASN A 34 5.61 6.61 -6.96
CA ASN A 34 4.75 7.71 -7.36
C ASN A 34 3.69 7.21 -8.37
N ASP A 35 2.84 6.29 -7.91
CA ASP A 35 1.85 5.62 -8.76
C ASP A 35 0.52 5.40 -8.03
N ARG A 36 -0.51 5.12 -8.82
CA ARG A 36 -1.89 4.89 -8.34
C ARG A 36 -2.09 3.60 -7.54
N TYR A 37 -1.11 2.71 -7.51
CA TYR A 37 -1.19 1.46 -6.76
C TYR A 37 -0.73 1.66 -5.32
N HIS A 38 0.27 2.51 -5.08
CA HIS A 38 0.83 2.74 -3.74
C HIS A 38 0.24 3.95 -3.03
N ASP A 39 -0.32 4.90 -3.79
CA ASP A 39 -0.90 6.13 -3.25
C ASP A 39 -2.42 6.17 -3.48
N ALA A 40 -3.18 6.10 -2.40
CA ALA A 40 -4.64 6.10 -2.42
C ALA A 40 -5.24 7.43 -2.91
N ILE A 41 -4.53 8.55 -2.80
CA ILE A 41 -4.96 9.84 -3.36
C ILE A 41 -4.78 9.82 -4.88
N LEU A 42 -3.64 9.33 -5.38
CA LEU A 42 -3.44 9.14 -6.82
C LEU A 42 -4.41 8.11 -7.41
N ALA A 43 -4.71 7.05 -6.67
CA ALA A 43 -5.74 6.07 -7.04
C ALA A 43 -7.12 6.72 -7.19
N LEU A 44 -7.49 7.57 -6.23
CA LEU A 44 -8.75 8.29 -6.26
C LEU A 44 -8.82 9.25 -7.45
N LEU A 45 -7.77 10.04 -7.70
CA LEU A 45 -7.70 10.94 -8.86
C LEU A 45 -7.85 10.16 -10.17
N ALA A 46 -7.11 9.06 -10.33
CA ALA A 46 -7.21 8.21 -11.53
C ALA A 46 -8.62 7.64 -11.72
N TRP A 47 -9.32 7.32 -10.63
CA TRP A 47 -10.70 6.85 -10.72
C TRP A 47 -11.66 7.98 -11.10
N THR A 48 -11.57 9.14 -10.46
CA THR A 48 -12.52 10.24 -10.67
C THR A 48 -12.31 10.96 -11.99
N GLU A 49 -11.06 11.15 -12.41
CA GLU A 49 -10.72 11.95 -13.61
C GLU A 49 -10.65 11.08 -14.86
N ASN A 50 -10.19 9.82 -14.73
CA ASN A 50 -9.92 8.96 -15.89
C ASN A 50 -10.83 7.73 -15.95
N GLY A 51 -11.74 7.56 -14.97
CA GLY A 51 -12.62 6.39 -14.89
C GLY A 51 -11.90 5.09 -14.50
N THR A 52 -10.64 5.16 -14.07
CA THR A 52 -9.82 3.98 -13.80
C THR A 52 -9.88 3.60 -12.31
N ALA A 53 -10.83 2.75 -11.93
CA ALA A 53 -10.92 2.23 -10.58
C ALA A 53 -9.64 1.43 -10.18
N PRO A 54 -9.30 1.37 -8.88
CA PRO A 54 -8.22 0.51 -8.40
C PRO A 54 -8.70 -0.93 -8.19
N ASP A 55 -8.03 -1.89 -8.83
CA ASP A 55 -8.25 -3.32 -8.58
C ASP A 55 -7.61 -3.78 -7.26
N TYR A 56 -6.65 -3.00 -6.75
CA TYR A 56 -5.97 -3.16 -5.46
C TYR A 56 -5.21 -1.87 -5.13
N LEU A 57 -4.80 -1.76 -3.87
CA LEU A 57 -3.74 -0.84 -3.44
C LEU A 57 -2.57 -1.64 -2.89
N VAL A 58 -1.37 -1.08 -2.80
CA VAL A 58 -0.21 -1.74 -2.21
C VAL A 58 0.13 -1.07 -0.89
N GLY A 59 -0.07 -1.82 0.19
CA GLY A 59 0.47 -1.41 1.48
C GLY A 59 1.98 -1.54 1.47
N THR A 60 2.68 -0.58 2.09
CA THR A 60 4.14 -0.58 2.22
C THR A 60 4.55 -0.45 3.68
N LYS A 61 5.52 -1.26 4.12
CA LYS A 61 6.23 -1.13 5.41
C LYS A 61 7.64 -0.67 5.11
N PHE A 62 8.03 0.43 5.77
CA PHE A 62 9.40 0.91 5.79
C PHE A 62 10.09 0.47 7.08
N GLU A 63 11.41 0.30 7.03
CA GLU A 63 12.22 0.04 8.21
C GLU A 63 12.04 1.15 9.25
N ASP A 64 11.76 0.78 10.51
CA ASP A 64 11.45 1.69 11.62
C ASP A 64 10.33 2.71 11.35
N ASP A 65 9.45 2.40 10.39
CA ASP A 65 8.42 3.31 9.88
C ASP A 65 9.01 4.67 9.41
N ASP A 66 10.27 4.67 8.98
CA ASP A 66 10.96 5.82 8.39
C ASP A 66 10.94 5.71 6.86
N ARG A 67 10.28 6.67 6.23
CA ARG A 67 10.08 6.74 4.78
C ARG A 67 11.36 6.97 3.99
N SER A 68 12.43 7.42 4.64
CA SER A 68 13.75 7.54 4.02
C SER A 68 14.54 6.23 4.00
N ARG A 69 14.07 5.19 4.70
CA ARG A 69 14.73 3.88 4.79
C ARG A 69 14.14 2.88 3.80
N ALA A 70 14.75 1.71 3.77
CA ALA A 70 14.37 0.64 2.88
C ALA A 70 12.92 0.17 3.11
N VAL A 71 12.27 -0.22 2.03
CA VAL A 71 11.03 -0.99 2.08
C VAL A 71 11.37 -2.40 2.55
N VAL A 72 10.71 -2.85 3.63
CA VAL A 72 10.94 -4.18 4.19
C VAL A 72 9.83 -5.17 3.86
N ARG A 73 8.65 -4.66 3.46
CA ARG A 73 7.51 -5.50 3.07
C ARG A 73 6.47 -4.72 2.26
N GLN A 74 5.93 -5.35 1.24
CA GLN A 74 4.74 -4.89 0.52
C GLN A 74 3.73 -6.02 0.34
N ARG A 75 2.44 -5.68 0.37
CA ARG A 75 1.34 -6.59 0.02
C ARG A 75 0.19 -5.83 -0.64
N PRO A 76 -0.50 -6.43 -1.62
CA PRO A 76 -1.74 -5.88 -2.11
C PRO A 76 -2.81 -5.91 -1.02
N ILE A 77 -3.55 -4.82 -0.92
CA ILE A 77 -4.79 -4.66 -0.19
C ILE A 77 -5.90 -4.86 -1.22
N CYS A 78 -6.66 -5.92 -1.03
CA CYS A 78 -7.64 -6.36 -1.99
C CYS A 78 -9.01 -5.74 -1.71
N PRO A 79 -9.78 -5.38 -2.74
CA PRO A 79 -11.15 -4.94 -2.58
C PRO A 79 -11.98 -6.09 -2.00
N TYR A 80 -12.84 -5.78 -1.04
CA TYR A 80 -13.76 -6.77 -0.48
C TYR A 80 -14.65 -7.36 -1.60
N PRO A 81 -14.92 -8.68 -1.63
CA PRO A 81 -14.60 -9.71 -0.62
C PRO A 81 -13.25 -10.42 -0.83
N GLN A 82 -12.43 -9.97 -1.77
CA GLN A 82 -11.16 -10.62 -2.08
C GLN A 82 -10.17 -10.48 -0.93
N ARG A 83 -9.21 -11.41 -0.88
CA ARG A 83 -8.11 -11.43 0.09
C ARG A 83 -6.79 -11.62 -0.64
N ALA A 84 -5.73 -11.04 -0.09
CA ALA A 84 -4.39 -11.27 -0.61
C ALA A 84 -3.97 -12.73 -0.33
N SER A 85 -3.67 -13.46 -1.39
CA SER A 85 -3.16 -14.83 -1.33
C SER A 85 -1.74 -14.85 -1.86
N TYR A 86 -0.82 -15.45 -1.10
CA TYR A 86 0.53 -15.70 -1.58
C TYR A 86 0.49 -16.71 -2.73
N VAL A 87 1.33 -16.49 -3.73
CA VAL A 87 1.45 -17.34 -4.92
C VAL A 87 2.81 -18.03 -4.94
N SER A 88 3.90 -17.25 -5.04
CA SER A 88 5.28 -17.75 -5.06
C SER A 88 6.29 -16.60 -4.94
N GLY A 89 7.56 -16.90 -4.64
CA GLY A 89 8.65 -15.91 -4.60
C GLY A 89 8.90 -15.31 -3.21
N ASP A 90 9.40 -14.08 -3.18
CA ASP A 90 9.69 -13.39 -1.91
C ASP A 90 8.40 -12.87 -1.27
N VAL A 91 8.08 -13.38 -0.09
CA VAL A 91 6.90 -13.00 0.70
C VAL A 91 6.84 -11.50 1.04
N ASN A 92 7.97 -10.78 0.94
CA ASN A 92 8.05 -9.35 1.21
C ASN A 92 7.80 -8.48 -0.04
N VAL A 93 7.67 -9.04 -1.23
CA VAL A 93 7.44 -8.30 -2.48
C VAL A 93 5.97 -8.42 -2.90
N ALA A 94 5.35 -7.30 -3.32
CA ALA A 94 3.93 -7.27 -3.67
C ALA A 94 3.54 -8.25 -4.81
N SER A 95 4.42 -8.44 -5.81
CA SER A 95 4.19 -9.33 -6.95
C SER A 95 4.11 -10.82 -6.59
N SER A 96 4.52 -11.19 -5.38
CA SER A 96 4.39 -12.57 -4.86
C SER A 96 3.00 -12.90 -4.34
N TRP A 97 2.07 -11.96 -4.43
CA TRP A 97 0.70 -12.05 -3.92
C TRP A 97 -0.29 -11.68 -5.02
N THR A 98 -1.51 -12.20 -4.92
CA THR A 98 -2.62 -11.82 -5.78
C THR A 98 -3.92 -11.72 -5.00
N CYS A 99 -4.85 -10.90 -5.47
CA CYS A 99 -6.16 -10.78 -4.87
C CYS A 99 -7.08 -11.89 -5.37
N THR A 100 -7.58 -12.73 -4.46
CA THR A 100 -8.49 -13.82 -4.79
C THR A 100 -9.73 -13.79 -3.91
N SER A 101 -10.89 -14.04 -4.51
CA SER A 101 -12.07 -14.44 -3.74
C SER A 101 -11.85 -15.90 -3.35
N LYS A 102 -11.65 -16.17 -2.06
CA LYS A 102 -11.78 -17.55 -1.58
C LYS A 102 -13.27 -17.87 -1.53
N ASN A 103 -13.72 -18.81 -2.36
CA ASN A 103 -14.96 -19.55 -2.11
C ASN A 103 -14.79 -20.43 -0.87
#